data_AF-A0A2V6PHZ1-F1
#
_entry.id   AF-A0A2V6PHZ1-F1
#
_cell.length_a   1.000
_cell.length_b   1.000
_cell.length_c   1.000
_cell.angle_alpha   90.00
_cell.angle_beta   90.00
_cell.angle_gamma   90.00
#
_symmetry.space_group_name_H-M   'P 1'
#
loop_
_entity.id
_entity.type
_entity.pdbx_description
1 polymer ?
#
loop_
_entity_poly.entity_id
_entity_poly.type
_entity_poly.pdbx_seq_one_letter_code
_entity_poly.pdbx_strand_id
1 'polypeptide(L)' 'MAKAKKPETGEGYLGETMIHRISGAMGVVDSVLEAKFGWPPEITLKLKDGSVRKGKLGDFREPTRAERKKISGA' A
#
# COMPACT_ATOMS: atom_id res chain seq x y z
N MET A 1 -1.20 15.54 10.41
CA MET A 1 -1.63 14.41 11.24
C MET A 1 -1.82 13.22 10.32
N ALA A 2 -0.93 12.21 10.32
CA ALA A 2 -1.12 11.02 9.50
C ALA A 2 -2.36 10.27 10.01
N LYS A 3 -3.34 10.01 9.11
CA LYS A 3 -4.57 9.28 9.47
C LYS A 3 -4.15 7.91 10.03
N ALA A 4 -4.73 7.49 11.16
CA ALA A 4 -4.42 6.18 11.72
C ALA A 4 -4.78 5.09 10.70
N LYS A 5 -3.80 4.26 10.35
CA LYS A 5 -3.98 3.18 9.38
C LYS A 5 -4.71 2.03 10.04
N LYS A 6 -5.84 1.61 9.46
CA LYS A 6 -6.61 0.46 9.94
C LYS A 6 -6.44 -0.70 8.96
N PRO A 7 -5.55 -1.66 9.24
CA PRO A 7 -5.32 -2.78 8.35
C PRO A 7 -6.54 -3.70 8.19
N GLU A 8 -7.47 -3.66 9.14
CA GLU A 8 -8.70 -4.45 9.11
C GLU A 8 -9.72 -3.93 8.10
N THR A 9 -9.73 -2.61 7.84
CA THR A 9 -10.69 -1.97 6.93
C THR A 9 -10.05 -1.41 5.66
N GLY A 10 -8.72 -1.24 5.64
CA GLY A 10 -8.01 -0.53 4.58
C GLY A 10 -8.01 1.00 4.75
N GLU A 11 -8.65 1.51 5.81
CA GLU A 11 -8.72 2.96 6.04
C GLU A 11 -7.33 3.56 6.31
N GLY A 12 -7.04 4.71 5.67
CA GLY A 12 -5.79 5.44 5.86
C GLY A 12 -4.62 4.94 4.99
N TYR A 13 -4.85 3.98 4.10
CA TYR A 13 -3.84 3.50 3.16
C TYR A 13 -3.85 4.21 1.81
N LEU A 14 -4.93 4.90 1.44
CA LEU A 14 -4.99 5.65 0.18
C LEU A 14 -3.90 6.73 0.13
N GLY A 15 -3.11 6.77 -0.94
CA GLY A 15 -1.97 7.68 -1.10
C GLY A 15 -0.71 7.29 -0.33
N GLU A 16 -0.73 6.22 0.47
CA GLU A 16 0.45 5.75 1.19
C GLU A 16 1.38 4.97 0.28
N THR A 17 2.69 5.04 0.57
CA THR A 17 3.66 4.17 -0.10
C THR A 17 3.63 2.79 0.55
N MET A 18 3.44 1.75 -0.25
CA MET A 18 3.55 0.35 0.18
C MET A 18 4.47 -0.45 -0.73
N ILE A 19 4.87 -1.62 -0.23
CA ILE A 19 5.72 -2.58 -0.92
C ILE A 19 4.98 -3.90 -1.03
N HIS A 20 4.86 -4.44 -2.24
CA HIS A 20 4.36 -5.79 -2.44
C HIS A 20 5.37 -6.81 -1.88
N ARG A 21 4.94 -7.64 -0.93
CA ARG A 21 5.85 -8.50 -0.13
C ARG A 21 6.61 -9.50 -1.00
N ILE A 22 5.95 -10.13 -1.96
CA ILE A 22 6.52 -11.22 -2.76
C ILE A 22 7.49 -10.67 -3.81
N SER A 23 7.14 -9.58 -4.48
CA SER A 23 7.96 -9.05 -5.57
C SER A 23 8.93 -7.95 -5.16
N GLY A 24 8.82 -7.44 -3.94
CA GLY A 24 9.54 -6.24 -3.49
C GLY A 24 9.18 -4.96 -4.25
N ALA A 25 8.09 -4.96 -5.03
CA ALA A 25 7.72 -3.83 -5.87
C ALA A 25 7.13 -2.70 -5.01
N MET A 26 7.70 -1.51 -5.13
CA MET A 26 7.32 -0.33 -4.36
C MET A 26 6.43 0.60 -5.18
N GLY A 27 5.36 1.10 -4.56
CA GLY A 27 4.44 2.03 -5.21
C GLY A 27 3.60 2.83 -4.23
N VAL A 28 2.70 3.64 -4.77
CA VAL A 28 1.73 4.42 -4.01
C VAL A 28 0.36 3.77 -4.15
N VAL A 29 -0.38 3.67 -3.06
CA VAL A 29 -1.74 3.14 -3.09
C VAL A 29 -2.64 4.12 -3.81
N ASP A 30 -3.13 3.71 -4.96
CA ASP A 30 -3.99 4.48 -5.85
C ASP A 30 -5.47 4.30 -5.49
N SER A 31 -5.85 3.10 -5.06
CA SER A 31 -7.22 2.78 -4.63
C SER A 31 -7.22 1.79 -3.48
N VAL A 32 -8.20 1.92 -2.59
CA VAL A 32 -8.46 0.98 -1.50
C VAL A 32 -9.88 0.46 -1.67
N LEU A 33 -10.02 -0.86 -1.69
CA LEU A 33 -11.29 -1.55 -1.56
C LEU A 33 -11.46 -1.94 -0.09
N GLU A 34 -12.34 -1.24 0.60
CA GLU A 34 -12.58 -1.45 2.02
C GLU A 34 -13.13 -2.85 2.29
N ALA A 35 -12.78 -3.40 3.46
CA ALA A 35 -13.29 -4.68 3.91
C ALA A 35 -14.83 -4.63 3.99
N LYS A 36 -15.51 -5.56 3.34
CA LYS A 36 -16.98 -5.64 3.33
C LYS A 36 -17.40 -7.08 3.58
N PHE A 37 -18.37 -7.29 4.49
CA PHE A 37 -18.97 -8.61 4.78
C PHE A 37 -17.94 -9.75 5.00
N GLY A 38 -16.90 -9.51 5.79
CA GLY A 38 -15.90 -10.53 6.14
C GLY A 38 -14.78 -10.74 5.11
N TRP A 39 -14.75 -9.97 4.02
CA TRP A 39 -13.66 -9.99 3.05
C TRP A 39 -12.51 -9.08 3.51
N PRO A 40 -11.24 -9.52 3.41
CA PRO A 40 -10.11 -8.68 3.74
C PRO A 40 -10.05 -7.48 2.76
N PRO A 41 -9.56 -6.32 3.22
CA PRO A 41 -9.45 -5.15 2.35
C PRO A 41 -8.43 -5.42 1.24
N GLU A 42 -8.71 -4.92 0.05
CA GLU A 42 -7.79 -4.97 -1.09
C GLU A 42 -7.26 -3.58 -1.40
N ILE A 43 -6.05 -3.51 -1.93
CA ILE A 43 -5.47 -2.26 -2.40
C ILE A 43 -4.93 -2.41 -3.81
N THR A 44 -4.92 -1.28 -4.50
CA THR A 44 -4.32 -1.10 -5.81
C THR A 44 -3.08 -0.26 -5.64
N LEU A 45 -1.90 -0.88 -5.80
CA LEU A 45 -0.61 -0.25 -5.72
C LEU A 45 -0.13 0.18 -7.10
N LYS A 46 0.03 1.47 -7.32
CA LYS A 46 0.60 2.04 -8.54
C LYS A 46 2.10 2.20 -8.37
N LEU A 47 2.84 1.45 -9.17
CA LEU A 47 4.29 1.44 -9.16
C LEU A 47 4.84 2.63 -9.96
N LYS A 48 6.12 2.96 -9.76
CA LYS A 48 6.79 4.09 -10.43
C LYS A 48 6.93 3.91 -11.95
N ASP A 49 6.94 2.67 -12.43
CA ASP A 49 6.97 2.31 -13.86
C ASP A 49 5.60 2.43 -14.54
N GLY A 50 4.56 2.86 -13.80
CA GLY A 50 3.19 2.97 -14.30
C GLY A 50 2.40 1.66 -14.21
N SER A 51 3.05 0.55 -13.86
CA SER A 51 2.40 -0.73 -13.62
C SER A 51 1.51 -0.67 -12.38
N VAL A 52 0.42 -1.43 -12.40
CA VAL A 52 -0.53 -1.49 -11.28
C VAL A 52 -0.58 -2.90 -10.71
N ARG A 53 -0.49 -3.02 -9.38
CA ARG A 53 -0.61 -4.28 -8.66
C ARG A 53 -1.80 -4.22 -7.72
N LYS A 54 -2.80 -5.05 -7.98
CA LYS A 54 -3.94 -5.24 -7.09
C LYS A 54 -3.75 -6.49 -6.24
N GLY A 55 -4.08 -6.42 -4.96
CA GLY A 55 -4.05 -7.58 -4.06
C GLY A 55 -4.65 -7.25 -2.70
N LYS A 56 -4.64 -8.21 -1.77
CA LYS A 56 -5.11 -7.98 -0.40
C LYS A 56 -4.11 -7.09 0.32
N LEU A 57 -4.58 -6.26 1.24
CA LEU A 57 -3.70 -5.39 2.03
C LEU A 57 -2.59 -6.17 2.75
N GLY A 58 -2.87 -7.41 3.17
CA GLY A 58 -1.89 -8.31 3.79
C GLY A 58 -0.74 -8.75 2.88
N ASP A 59 -0.92 -8.70 1.56
CA ASP A 59 0.14 -8.99 0.56
C ASP A 59 1.14 -7.83 0.44
N PHE A 60 0.84 -6.70 1.08
CA PHE A 60 1.68 -5.52 1.10
C PHE A 60 2.26 -5.27 2.49
N ARG A 61 3.35 -4.52 2.54
CA ARG A 61 3.96 -4.05 3.78
C ARG A 61 4.37 -2.60 3.65
N GLU A 62 4.51 -1.95 4.79
CA GLU A 62 5.06 -0.60 4.79
C GLU A 62 6.55 -0.63 4.44
N PRO A 63 7.05 0.40 3.73
CA PRO A 63 8.46 0.57 3.49
C PRO A 63 9.20 0.84 4.80
N THR A 64 10.34 0.17 4.96
CA THR A 64 11.27 0.41 6.08
C THR A 64 11.87 1.82 5.98
N ARG A 65 12.48 2.31 7.07
CA ARG A 65 13.13 3.63 7.09
C ARG A 65 14.19 3.79 5.99
N ALA A 66 14.93 2.72 5.66
CA ALA A 66 15.91 2.71 4.58
C ALA A 66 15.25 2.82 3.20
N GLU A 67 14.14 2.09 2.98
CA GLU A 67 13.37 2.14 1.73
C GLU A 67 12.67 3.49 1.54
N ARG A 68 12.13 4.09 2.61
CA ARG A 68 11.58 5.46 2.59
C ARG A 68 12.65 6.48 2.21
N LYS A 69 13.90 6.30 2.66
CA LYS A 69 15.03 7.17 2.29
C LYS A 69 15.33 7.14 0.79
N LYS A 70 15.11 6.00 0.11
CA LYS A 70 15.23 5.90 -1.36
C LYS A 70 14.09 6.62 -2.10
N ILE A 71 12.99 6.93 -1.41
CA ILE A 71 11.84 7.63 -1.98
C ILE A 71 11.97 9.15 -1.77
N SER A 72 12.46 9.57 -0.61
CA SER A 72 12.63 10.98 -0.22
C SER A 72 13.91 11.64 -0.79
N GLY A 73 14.58 10.99 -1.75
CA GLY A 73 15.78 11.51 -2.39
C GLY A 73 15.52 12.26 -3.71
N ALA A 74 14.27 12.63 -3.98
CA ALA A 74 13.89 13.48 -5.11
C ALA A 74 13.59 14.90 -4.61
#